data_AF-A0A8J7Y6K2-F1
#
_entry.id   AF-A0A8J7Y6K2-F1
#
_cell.length_a   1.000
_cell.length_b   1.000
_cell.length_c   1.000
_cell.angle_alpha   90.00
_cell.angle_beta   90.00
_cell.angle_gamma   90.00
#
_symmetry.space_group_name_H-M   'P 1'
#
loop_
_entity.id
_entity.type
_entity.pdbx_description
1 polymer ?
#
loop_
_entity_poly.entity_id
_entity_poly.type
_entity_poly.pdbx_seq_one_letter_code
_entity_poly.pdbx_strand_id
1 'polypeptide(L)'
;MNHDGPFVSQVITINGMHCAECKKSIESKIRLCKGVKSVEVNLAENSALIVFDAEETTLDVLRSEITSLGYSVAGADHEKSGAARGIVYGLLPHTGCIAFIAASVTGATAAMNFLRPLLMNPYFFHLLVVISLGAATFSSILYLRKNGILSLSGMKRKWKYLSIMYSSTAGVNILFFMIVFPLLAHASITGQGIGPNSDIQALSSVRFSVDIPCPGHAPLVSEELSSLPGVIAIQFGFPHYFDVVYDSTRTSTRELLSLEVFKVYEATVVDGLQDGGDTQESDEDIMESWYSN
;
A
#
# COMPACT_ATOMS: atom_id res chain seq x y z
N MET A 1 55.42 -6.93 43.70
CA MET A 1 54.31 -6.04 43.31
C MET A 1 53.11 -6.50 44.13
N ASN A 2 52.73 -5.70 45.13
CA ASN A 2 51.59 -6.00 46.00
C ASN A 2 50.31 -5.80 45.17
N HIS A 3 49.60 -6.88 44.86
CA HIS A 3 48.28 -6.83 44.22
C HIS A 3 47.21 -6.84 45.31
N ASP A 4 47.08 -5.74 46.04
CA ASP A 4 45.86 -5.43 46.79
C ASP A 4 44.94 -4.66 45.84
N GLY A 5 44.36 -5.37 44.85
CA GLY A 5 43.29 -4.84 44.00
C GLY A 5 42.03 -4.55 44.84
N PRO A 6 41.14 -3.64 44.40
CA PRO A 6 39.99 -3.20 45.18
C PRO A 6 38.88 -4.25 45.13
N PHE A 7 39.12 -5.41 45.74
CA PHE A 7 38.07 -6.40 45.93
C PHE A 7 37.04 -5.84 46.89
N VAL A 8 35.83 -5.63 46.38
CA VAL A 8 34.69 -5.17 47.16
C VAL A 8 33.86 -6.38 47.55
N SER A 9 33.44 -6.42 48.81
CA SER A 9 32.52 -7.43 49.32
C SER A 9 31.12 -6.82 49.46
N GLN A 10 30.13 -7.41 48.79
CA GLN A 10 28.74 -6.98 48.88
C GLN A 10 27.80 -8.15 49.16
N VAL A 11 26.75 -7.86 49.94
CA VAL A 11 25.66 -8.78 50.23
C VAL A 11 24.47 -8.43 49.35
N ILE A 12 23.99 -9.41 48.58
CA ILE A 12 22.81 -9.29 47.73
C ILE A 12 21.68 -10.11 48.33
N THR A 13 20.53 -9.48 48.60
CA THR A 13 19.31 -10.20 49.01
C THR A 13 18.62 -10.80 47.80
N ILE A 14 18.39 -12.12 47.83
CA ILE A 14 17.82 -12.91 46.73
C ILE A 14 16.53 -13.55 47.20
N ASN A 15 15.43 -13.23 46.53
CA ASN A 15 14.11 -13.81 46.80
C ASN A 15 13.86 -15.02 45.89
N GLY A 16 13.24 -16.07 46.46
CA GLY A 16 12.86 -17.29 45.73
C GLY A 16 13.83 -18.47 45.87
N MET A 17 14.81 -18.41 46.80
CA MET A 17 15.65 -19.56 47.11
C MET A 17 14.92 -20.52 48.08
N HIS A 18 14.72 -21.78 47.67
CA HIS A 18 13.95 -22.75 48.47
C HIS A 18 14.68 -24.07 48.74
N CYS A 19 15.81 -24.34 48.10
CA CYS A 19 16.56 -25.58 48.30
C CYS A 19 18.07 -25.42 48.09
N ALA A 20 18.84 -26.43 48.51
CA ALA A 20 20.29 -26.50 48.32
C ALA A 20 20.71 -26.43 46.84
N GLU A 21 19.86 -26.88 45.92
CA GLU A 21 20.12 -26.81 44.48
C GLU A 21 20.04 -25.35 43.95
N CYS A 22 19.12 -24.53 44.49
CA CYS A 22 19.06 -23.09 44.18
C CYS A 22 20.38 -22.39 44.54
N LYS A 23 20.90 -22.68 45.74
CA LYS A 23 22.20 -22.18 46.21
C LYS A 23 23.32 -22.57 45.23
N LYS A 24 23.42 -23.85 44.88
CA LYS A 24 24.47 -24.36 44.00
C LYS A 24 24.40 -23.75 42.60
N SER A 25 23.19 -23.57 42.07
CA SER A 25 22.97 -22.94 40.77
C SER A 25 23.47 -21.49 40.74
N ILE A 26 23.11 -20.69 41.75
CA ILE A 26 23.55 -19.29 41.89
C ILE A 26 25.07 -19.21 42.07
N GLU A 27 25.65 -20.01 42.97
CA GLU A 27 27.11 -20.03 43.18
C GLU A 27 27.87 -20.42 41.90
N SER A 28 27.40 -21.43 41.18
CA SER A 28 28.06 -21.91 39.96
C SER A 28 28.03 -20.84 38.87
N LYS A 29 26.89 -20.17 38.70
CA LYS A 29 26.72 -19.12 37.70
C LYS A 29 27.57 -17.89 38.01
N ILE A 30 27.56 -17.44 39.26
CA ILE A 30 28.28 -16.22 39.69
C ILE A 30 29.79 -16.43 39.76
N ARG A 31 30.28 -17.63 40.08
CA ARG A 31 31.72 -17.95 40.01
C ARG A 31 32.29 -17.85 38.60
N LEU A 32 31.47 -18.03 37.57
CA LEU A 32 31.88 -17.93 36.18
C LEU A 32 31.88 -16.48 35.67
N CYS A 33 31.32 -15.53 36.43
CA CYS A 33 31.34 -14.12 36.07
C CYS A 33 32.77 -13.57 36.20
N LYS A 34 33.18 -12.80 35.20
CA LYS A 34 34.49 -12.12 35.20
C LYS A 34 34.60 -11.18 36.41
N GLY A 35 35.78 -11.08 37.01
CA GLY A 35 36.02 -10.25 38.18
C GLY A 35 35.55 -10.83 39.51
N VAL A 36 34.82 -11.95 39.53
CA VAL A 36 34.37 -12.57 40.79
C VAL A 36 35.50 -13.41 41.40
N LYS A 37 35.86 -13.09 42.64
CA LYS A 37 36.88 -13.81 43.42
C LYS A 37 36.26 -14.94 44.25
N SER A 38 35.13 -14.67 44.89
CA SER A 38 34.40 -15.66 45.67
C SER A 38 32.93 -15.31 45.79
N VAL A 39 32.10 -16.34 45.94
CA VAL A 39 30.68 -16.22 46.26
C VAL A 39 30.30 -17.29 47.28
N GLU A 40 29.53 -16.86 48.26
CA GLU A 40 28.96 -17.69 49.30
C GLU A 40 27.48 -17.34 49.45
N VAL A 41 26.61 -18.34 49.26
CA VAL A 41 25.16 -18.17 49.40
C VAL A 41 24.70 -18.70 50.75
N ASN A 42 23.97 -17.86 51.49
CA ASN A 42 23.33 -18.20 52.75
C ASN A 42 21.81 -18.38 52.53
N LEU A 43 21.35 -19.63 52.61
CA LEU A 43 19.93 -19.97 52.48
C LEU A 43 19.11 -19.51 53.69
N ALA A 44 19.69 -19.43 54.89
CA ALA A 44 18.96 -19.02 56.08
C ALA A 44 18.62 -17.52 56.06
N GLU A 45 19.49 -16.72 55.44
CA GLU A 45 19.35 -15.26 55.34
C GLU A 45 18.84 -14.79 53.96
N ASN A 46 18.58 -15.72 53.04
CA ASN A 46 18.21 -15.42 51.65
C ASN A 46 19.16 -14.40 50.99
N SER A 47 20.46 -14.59 51.21
CA SER A 47 21.48 -13.63 50.80
C SER A 47 22.68 -14.32 50.14
N ALA A 48 23.39 -13.58 49.29
CA ALA A 48 24.65 -14.00 48.70
C ALA A 48 25.73 -12.96 48.97
N LEU A 49 26.82 -13.39 49.62
CA LEU A 49 28.02 -12.59 49.80
C LEU A 49 28.94 -12.81 48.58
N ILE A 50 29.21 -11.75 47.83
CA ILE A 50 30.05 -11.80 46.63
C ILE A 50 31.24 -10.86 46.83
N VAL A 51 32.44 -11.40 46.62
CA VAL A 51 33.68 -10.64 46.57
C VAL A 51 34.10 -10.54 45.11
N PHE A 52 34.17 -9.31 44.59
CA PHE A 52 34.48 -9.07 43.19
C PHE A 52 35.35 -7.83 43.00
N ASP A 53 36.06 -7.79 41.87
CA ASP A 53 36.84 -6.63 41.44
C ASP A 53 35.90 -5.59 40.80
N ALA A 54 35.81 -4.42 41.42
CA ALA A 54 34.95 -3.33 40.97
C ALA A 54 35.41 -2.71 39.64
N GLU A 55 36.64 -2.99 39.19
CA GLU A 55 37.12 -2.58 37.86
C GLU A 55 36.67 -3.55 36.75
N GLU A 56 36.40 -4.81 37.09
CA GLU A 56 36.02 -5.83 36.10
C GLU A 56 34.52 -6.12 36.03
N THR A 57 33.77 -5.91 37.12
CA THR A 57 32.33 -6.16 37.16
C THR A 57 31.63 -5.23 38.16
N THR A 58 30.31 -5.07 38.00
CA THR A 58 29.49 -4.19 38.86
C THR A 58 28.38 -4.96 39.54
N LEU A 59 27.86 -4.40 40.63
CA LEU A 59 26.75 -5.00 41.38
C LEU A 59 25.51 -5.24 40.49
N ASP A 60 25.20 -4.32 39.57
CA ASP A 60 24.03 -4.45 38.70
C ASP A 60 24.18 -5.57 37.66
N VAL A 61 25.40 -5.82 37.18
CA VAL A 61 25.69 -6.97 36.31
C VAL A 61 25.48 -8.28 37.08
N LEU A 62 26.00 -8.37 38.30
CA LEU A 62 25.80 -9.54 39.16
C LEU A 62 24.32 -9.76 39.51
N ARG A 63 23.57 -8.69 39.78
CA ARG A 63 22.10 -8.74 39.97
C ARG A 63 21.40 -9.25 38.72
N SER A 64 21.74 -8.72 37.54
CA SER A 64 21.16 -9.15 36.26
C SER A 64 21.42 -10.63 35.97
N GLU A 65 22.61 -11.15 36.28
CA GLU A 65 22.92 -12.57 36.13
C GLU A 65 22.07 -13.44 37.07
N ILE A 66 21.84 -13.00 38.31
CA ILE A 66 20.92 -13.69 39.25
C ILE A 66 19.47 -13.62 38.75
N THR A 67 19.04 -12.48 38.20
CA THR A 67 17.70 -12.33 37.60
C THR A 67 17.52 -13.16 36.34
N SER A 68 18.57 -13.36 35.54
CA SER A 68 18.52 -14.24 34.36
C SER A 68 18.26 -15.71 34.71
N LEU A 69 18.59 -16.12 35.95
CA LEU A 69 18.25 -17.45 36.48
C LEU A 69 16.80 -17.54 37.00
N GLY A 70 16.04 -16.45 36.93
CA GLY A 70 14.65 -16.38 37.38
C GLY A 70 14.47 -15.96 38.85
N TYR A 71 15.51 -15.49 39.53
CA TYR A 71 15.42 -15.01 40.92
C TYR A 71 15.21 -13.50 41.00
N SER A 72 14.41 -13.05 41.96
CA SER A 72 14.17 -11.62 42.19
C SER A 72 15.20 -11.05 43.17
N VAL A 73 15.83 -9.93 42.83
CA VAL A 73 16.91 -9.34 43.64
C VAL A 73 16.53 -7.93 44.09
N ALA A 74 16.79 -7.62 45.35
CA ALA A 74 16.48 -6.29 45.89
C ALA A 74 17.37 -5.20 45.23
N GLY A 75 16.73 -4.17 44.67
CA GLY A 75 17.39 -3.03 44.03
C GLY A 75 17.77 -3.22 42.56
N ALA A 76 17.22 -4.23 41.87
CA ALA A 76 17.36 -4.40 40.43
C ALA A 76 16.23 -3.67 39.67
N ASP A 77 16.29 -2.34 39.63
CA ASP A 77 15.28 -1.51 38.97
C ASP A 77 15.54 -1.46 37.45
N HIS A 78 15.21 -2.52 36.72
CA HIS A 78 15.46 -2.63 35.29
C HIS A 78 14.20 -2.35 34.44
N GLU A 79 13.61 -1.15 34.52
CA GLU A 79 12.28 -0.88 33.91
C GLU A 79 12.26 -0.16 32.53
N LYS A 80 13.35 0.37 31.96
CA LYS A 80 13.21 1.22 30.73
C LYS A 80 13.89 0.78 29.44
N SER A 81 14.70 -0.29 29.42
CA SER A 81 15.49 -0.64 28.22
C SER A 81 14.98 -1.84 27.41
N GLY A 82 14.06 -2.66 27.94
CA GLY A 82 13.58 -3.88 27.26
C GLY A 82 12.50 -3.61 26.21
N ALA A 83 11.50 -2.78 26.55
CA ALA A 83 10.37 -2.49 25.67
C ALA A 83 10.78 -1.77 24.37
N ALA A 84 11.66 -0.77 24.47
CA ALA A 84 12.17 -0.04 23.31
C ALA A 84 12.99 -0.95 22.36
N ARG A 85 13.80 -1.86 22.92
CA ARG A 85 14.52 -2.87 22.13
C ARG A 85 13.55 -3.84 21.45
N GLY A 86 12.51 -4.30 22.14
CA GLY A 86 11.48 -5.17 21.57
C GLY A 86 10.76 -4.53 20.38
N ILE A 87 10.40 -3.25 20.49
CA ILE A 87 9.78 -2.50 19.38
C ILE A 87 10.74 -2.34 18.20
N VAL A 88 12.01 -2.00 18.46
CA VAL A 88 13.01 -1.86 17.39
C VAL A 88 13.26 -3.19 16.69
N TYR A 89 13.51 -4.28 17.43
CA TYR A 89 13.75 -5.60 16.81
C TYR A 89 12.49 -6.20 16.16
N GLY A 90 11.29 -5.84 16.62
CA GLY A 90 10.02 -6.25 16.02
C GLY A 90 9.63 -5.47 14.77
N LEU A 91 9.98 -4.18 14.68
CA LEU A 91 9.58 -3.30 13.57
C LEU A 91 10.65 -3.23 12.47
N LEU A 92 11.93 -3.45 12.79
CA LEU A 92 13.04 -3.46 11.83
C LEU A 92 12.87 -4.43 10.65
N PRO A 93 12.27 -5.63 10.78
CA PRO A 93 11.97 -6.51 9.66
C PRO A 93 10.86 -5.97 8.74
N HIS A 94 9.95 -5.15 9.30
CA HIS A 94 8.82 -4.58 8.57
C HIS A 94 9.12 -3.21 7.94
N THR A 95 10.23 -2.55 8.29
CA THR A 95 10.61 -1.26 7.67
C THR A 95 10.75 -1.39 6.16
N GLY A 96 11.26 -2.52 5.65
CA GLY A 96 11.34 -2.80 4.22
C GLY A 96 9.96 -2.88 3.55
N CYS A 97 9.00 -3.58 4.17
CA CYS A 97 7.63 -3.67 3.66
C CYS A 97 6.92 -2.31 3.69
N ILE A 98 7.05 -1.56 4.79
CA ILE A 98 6.45 -0.24 4.93
C ILE A 98 7.03 0.73 3.90
N ALA A 99 8.36 0.75 3.74
CA ALA A 99 9.03 1.58 2.74
C ALA A 99 8.62 1.19 1.32
N PHE A 100 8.49 -0.10 1.02
CA PHE A 100 8.03 -0.58 -0.28
C PHE A 100 6.59 -0.18 -0.57
N ILE A 101 5.68 -0.31 0.39
CA ILE A 101 4.27 0.10 0.25
C ILE A 101 4.21 1.62 0.05
N ALA A 102 4.90 2.40 0.89
CA ALA A 102 4.93 3.85 0.79
C ALA A 102 5.50 4.33 -0.56
N ALA A 103 6.59 3.72 -1.03
CA ALA A 103 7.18 4.00 -2.33
C ALA A 103 6.25 3.61 -3.48
N SER A 104 5.55 2.48 -3.38
CA SER A 104 4.61 2.02 -4.41
C SER A 104 3.41 2.95 -4.52
N VAL A 105 2.81 3.35 -3.40
CA VAL A 105 1.68 4.29 -3.36
C VAL A 105 2.12 5.65 -3.90
N THR A 106 3.22 6.21 -3.39
CA THR A 106 3.73 7.51 -3.82
C THR A 106 4.12 7.48 -5.31
N GLY A 107 4.74 6.40 -5.77
CA GLY A 107 5.12 6.20 -7.16
C GLY A 107 3.92 6.10 -8.09
N ALA A 108 2.88 5.37 -7.70
CA ALA A 108 1.64 5.27 -8.48
C ALA A 108 0.95 6.64 -8.60
N THR A 109 0.84 7.39 -7.50
CA THR A 109 0.26 8.75 -7.53
C THR A 109 1.09 9.71 -8.37
N ALA A 110 2.43 9.69 -8.24
CA ALA A 110 3.31 10.52 -9.05
C ALA A 110 3.22 10.18 -10.55
N ALA A 111 3.12 8.90 -10.88
CA ALA A 111 2.93 8.45 -12.25
C ALA A 111 1.59 8.93 -12.83
N MET A 112 0.50 8.83 -12.06
CA MET A 112 -0.82 9.29 -12.52
C MET A 112 -0.83 10.80 -12.79
N ASN A 113 -0.25 11.59 -11.88
CA ASN A 113 -0.09 13.03 -12.07
C ASN A 113 0.76 13.39 -13.29
N PHE A 114 1.81 12.60 -13.57
CA PHE A 114 2.62 12.76 -14.77
C PHE A 114 1.89 12.36 -16.06
N LEU A 115 1.01 11.35 -15.99
CA LEU A 115 0.22 10.88 -17.13
C LEU A 115 -1.00 11.77 -17.41
N ARG A 116 -1.54 12.49 -16.43
CA ARG A 116 -2.75 13.33 -16.59
C ARG A 116 -2.66 14.33 -17.75
N PRO A 117 -1.57 15.11 -17.93
CA PRO A 117 -1.43 16.00 -19.08
C PRO A 117 -1.38 15.27 -20.43
N LEU A 118 -0.86 14.04 -20.46
CA LEU A 118 -0.84 13.21 -21.66
C LEU A 118 -2.24 12.71 -21.99
N LEU A 119 -2.99 12.27 -20.98
CA LEU A 119 -4.38 11.81 -21.13
C LEU A 119 -5.33 12.93 -21.56
N MET A 120 -5.06 14.20 -21.20
CA MET A 120 -5.82 15.35 -21.68
C MET A 120 -5.60 15.68 -23.17
N ASN A 121 -4.59 15.06 -23.82
CA ASN A 121 -4.38 15.27 -25.25
C ASN A 121 -5.25 14.29 -26.07
N PRO A 122 -6.19 14.80 -26.90
CA PRO A 122 -7.10 13.97 -27.69
C PRO A 122 -6.41 12.91 -28.58
N TYR A 123 -5.17 13.19 -29.01
CA TYR A 123 -4.43 12.32 -29.94
C TYR A 123 -3.54 11.30 -29.24
N PHE A 124 -3.42 11.33 -27.92
CA PHE A 124 -2.45 10.52 -27.17
C PHE A 124 -2.59 9.02 -27.45
N PHE A 125 -3.81 8.49 -27.36
CA PHE A 125 -4.08 7.08 -27.60
C PHE A 125 -3.87 6.65 -29.06
N HIS A 126 -4.22 7.52 -30.02
CA HIS A 126 -3.92 7.27 -31.43
C HIS A 126 -2.41 7.20 -31.67
N LEU A 127 -1.64 8.09 -31.04
CA LEU A 127 -0.18 8.07 -31.12
C LEU A 127 0.39 6.77 -30.53
N LEU A 128 -0.13 6.29 -29.39
CA LEU A 128 0.28 5.00 -28.81
C LEU A 128 0.02 3.83 -29.75
N VAL A 129 -1.14 3.79 -30.41
CA VAL A 129 -1.46 2.74 -31.41
C VAL A 129 -0.49 2.82 -32.59
N VAL A 130 -0.23 4.01 -33.11
CA VAL A 130 0.72 4.21 -34.22
C VAL A 130 2.14 3.78 -33.83
N ILE A 131 2.60 4.16 -32.63
CA ILE A 131 3.91 3.75 -32.10
C ILE A 131 3.97 2.22 -31.94
N SER A 132 2.92 1.60 -31.42
CA SER A 132 2.82 0.15 -31.21
C SER A 132 2.90 -0.62 -32.54
N LEU A 133 2.12 -0.20 -33.54
CA LEU A 133 2.18 -0.77 -34.89
C LEU A 133 3.54 -0.49 -35.55
N GLY A 134 4.08 0.72 -35.37
CA GLY A 134 5.41 1.10 -35.83
C GLY A 134 6.51 0.20 -35.26
N ALA A 135 6.48 -0.09 -33.96
CA ALA A 135 7.42 -1.01 -33.31
C ALA A 135 7.29 -2.44 -33.85
N ALA A 136 6.07 -2.91 -34.09
CA ALA A 136 5.82 -4.21 -34.73
C ALA A 136 6.40 -4.25 -36.17
N THR A 137 6.22 -3.17 -36.95
CA THR A 137 6.80 -3.07 -38.30
C THR A 137 8.33 -3.08 -38.26
N PHE A 138 8.92 -2.32 -37.35
CA PHE A 138 10.37 -2.26 -37.18
C PHE A 138 10.95 -3.62 -36.76
N SER A 139 10.30 -4.29 -35.80
CA SER A 139 10.66 -5.64 -35.37
C SER A 139 10.57 -6.66 -36.52
N SER A 140 9.50 -6.60 -37.33
CA SER A 140 9.35 -7.44 -38.52
C SER A 140 10.47 -7.22 -39.54
N ILE A 141 10.82 -5.96 -39.82
CA ILE A 141 11.89 -5.61 -40.75
C ILE A 141 13.22 -6.15 -40.24
N LEU A 142 13.54 -5.96 -38.95
CA LEU A 142 14.77 -6.48 -38.35
C LEU A 142 14.83 -8.01 -38.41
N TYR A 143 13.74 -8.69 -38.11
CA TYR A 143 13.65 -10.14 -38.19
C TYR A 143 13.88 -10.65 -39.61
N LEU A 144 13.23 -10.05 -40.61
CA LEU A 144 13.41 -10.44 -42.01
C LEU A 144 14.81 -10.14 -42.52
N ARG A 145 15.38 -8.98 -42.14
CA ARG A 145 16.76 -8.59 -42.48
C ARG A 145 17.79 -9.53 -41.89
N LYS A 146 17.66 -9.89 -40.60
CA LYS A 146 18.58 -10.80 -39.89
C LYS A 146 18.62 -12.19 -40.53
N ASN A 147 17.51 -12.62 -41.13
CA ASN A 147 17.40 -13.92 -41.79
C ASN A 147 17.68 -13.87 -43.31
N GLY A 148 18.13 -12.74 -43.86
CA GLY A 148 18.43 -12.59 -45.28
C GLY A 148 17.21 -12.74 -46.21
N ILE A 149 16.00 -12.58 -45.70
CA ILE A 149 14.73 -12.80 -46.42
C ILE A 149 13.91 -11.50 -46.53
N LEU A 150 14.59 -10.37 -46.66
CA LEU A 150 13.96 -9.05 -46.85
C LEU A 150 13.42 -8.90 -48.28
N SER A 151 12.43 -9.72 -48.63
CA SER A 151 11.75 -9.73 -49.93
C SER A 151 10.28 -10.13 -49.77
N LEU A 152 9.44 -9.82 -50.77
CA LEU A 152 8.02 -10.22 -50.78
C LEU A 152 7.86 -11.75 -50.65
N SER A 153 8.73 -12.52 -51.30
CA SER A 153 8.76 -13.98 -51.19
C SER A 153 9.16 -14.45 -49.78
N GLY A 154 10.11 -13.75 -49.15
CA GLY A 154 10.52 -14.00 -47.76
C GLY A 154 9.40 -13.73 -46.76
N MET A 155 8.64 -12.65 -46.98
CA MET A 155 7.45 -12.30 -46.20
C MET A 155 6.37 -13.38 -46.33
N LYS A 156 6.09 -13.86 -47.54
CA LYS A 156 5.15 -14.97 -47.78
C LYS A 156 5.58 -16.25 -47.07
N ARG A 157 6.88 -16.56 -47.07
CA ARG A 157 7.45 -17.74 -46.39
C ARG A 157 7.31 -17.67 -44.87
N LYS A 158 7.35 -16.47 -44.28
CA LYS A 158 7.20 -16.25 -42.83
C LYS A 158 5.87 -15.61 -42.44
N TRP A 159 4.87 -15.66 -43.32
CA TRP A 159 3.59 -14.94 -43.15
C TRP A 159 2.86 -15.31 -41.86
N LYS A 160 2.93 -16.57 -41.41
CA LYS A 160 2.36 -17.00 -40.11
C LYS A 160 2.97 -16.23 -38.94
N TYR A 161 4.30 -16.08 -38.90
CA TYR A 161 4.99 -15.36 -37.83
C TYR A 161 4.60 -13.88 -37.82
N LEU A 162 4.63 -13.23 -38.99
CA LEU A 162 4.24 -11.83 -39.11
C LEU A 162 2.78 -11.64 -38.71
N SER A 163 1.87 -12.49 -39.20
CA SER A 163 0.45 -12.44 -38.87
C SER A 163 0.22 -12.56 -37.36
N ILE A 164 0.86 -13.51 -36.68
CA ILE A 164 0.75 -13.65 -35.21
C ILE A 164 1.23 -12.38 -34.51
N MET A 165 2.37 -11.83 -34.91
CA MET A 165 2.96 -10.65 -34.27
C MET A 165 2.11 -9.37 -34.46
N TYR A 166 1.56 -9.13 -35.66
CA TYR A 166 0.65 -8.00 -35.88
C TYR A 166 -0.70 -8.22 -35.20
N SER A 167 -1.22 -9.45 -35.25
CA SER A 167 -2.52 -9.78 -34.63
C SER A 167 -2.44 -9.68 -33.11
N SER A 168 -1.33 -10.08 -32.48
CA SER A 168 -1.14 -9.88 -31.05
C SER A 168 -1.03 -8.39 -30.70
N THR A 169 -0.32 -7.60 -31.52
CA THR A 169 -0.23 -6.14 -31.33
C THR A 169 -1.60 -5.46 -31.42
N ALA A 170 -2.39 -5.80 -32.45
CA ALA A 170 -3.75 -5.31 -32.61
C ALA A 170 -4.66 -5.81 -31.48
N GLY A 171 -4.58 -7.09 -31.13
CA GLY A 171 -5.38 -7.72 -30.08
C GLY A 171 -5.14 -7.11 -28.71
N VAL A 172 -3.88 -6.79 -28.36
CA VAL A 172 -3.56 -6.08 -27.12
C VAL A 172 -4.19 -4.68 -27.14
N ASN A 173 -4.03 -3.90 -28.21
CA ASN A 173 -4.68 -2.58 -28.28
C ASN A 173 -6.20 -2.68 -28.13
N ILE A 174 -6.85 -3.62 -28.83
CA ILE A 174 -8.31 -3.86 -28.72
C ILE A 174 -8.70 -4.23 -27.28
N LEU A 175 -7.95 -5.14 -26.64
CA LEU A 175 -8.17 -5.52 -25.25
C LEU A 175 -8.14 -4.30 -24.32
N PHE A 176 -7.17 -3.40 -24.52
CA PHE A 176 -7.09 -2.18 -23.74
C PHE A 176 -8.31 -1.26 -23.96
N PHE A 177 -8.69 -0.98 -25.21
CA PHE A 177 -9.81 -0.07 -25.51
C PHE A 177 -11.19 -0.63 -25.17
N MET A 178 -11.41 -1.92 -25.34
CA MET A 178 -12.74 -2.52 -25.17
C MET A 178 -12.98 -3.09 -23.78
N ILE A 179 -11.92 -3.40 -23.01
CA ILE A 179 -12.06 -4.07 -21.71
C ILE A 179 -11.35 -3.29 -20.62
N VAL A 180 -10.06 -3.01 -20.76
CA VAL A 180 -9.26 -2.43 -19.66
C VAL A 180 -9.71 -1.01 -19.33
N PHE A 181 -9.80 -0.12 -20.32
CA PHE A 181 -10.17 1.28 -20.06
C PHE A 181 -11.62 1.45 -19.57
N PRO A 182 -12.64 0.77 -20.14
CA PRO A 182 -13.98 0.79 -19.57
C PRO A 182 -14.02 0.32 -18.11
N LEU A 183 -13.31 -0.77 -17.78
CA LEU A 183 -13.25 -1.28 -16.41
C LEU A 183 -12.59 -0.28 -15.45
N LEU A 184 -11.50 0.37 -15.87
CA LEU A 184 -10.83 1.40 -15.07
C LEU A 184 -11.72 2.63 -14.85
N ALA A 185 -12.52 3.00 -15.85
CA ALA A 185 -13.47 4.10 -15.74
C ALA A 185 -14.55 3.82 -14.67
N HIS A 186 -14.96 2.56 -14.49
CA HIS A 186 -15.89 2.15 -13.43
C HIS A 186 -15.23 2.06 -12.05
N ALA A 187 -13.94 1.70 -11.98
CA ALA A 187 -13.25 1.47 -10.70
C ALA A 187 -12.99 2.76 -9.89
N SER A 188 -13.21 3.93 -10.46
CA SER A 188 -12.85 5.24 -9.88
C SER A 188 -13.75 5.70 -8.70
N ILE A 189 -14.63 4.84 -8.19
CA ILE A 189 -15.69 5.18 -7.21
C ILE A 189 -15.43 4.62 -5.81
N THR A 190 -14.56 3.62 -5.66
CA THR A 190 -14.42 2.85 -4.40
C THR A 190 -13.73 3.63 -3.25
N GLY A 191 -13.54 4.95 -3.37
CA GLY A 191 -12.70 5.76 -2.47
C GLY A 191 -13.42 6.79 -1.59
N GLN A 192 -14.63 7.24 -1.94
CA GLN A 192 -15.38 8.17 -1.08
C GLN A 192 -16.38 7.39 -0.22
N GLY A 193 -15.95 7.10 1.01
CA GLY A 193 -16.77 6.41 2.00
C GLY A 193 -18.05 7.18 2.28
N ILE A 194 -19.18 6.61 1.84
CA ILE A 194 -20.48 6.85 2.44
C ILE A 194 -20.34 6.42 3.91
N GLY A 195 -20.21 7.38 4.81
CA GLY A 195 -20.25 7.09 6.24
C GLY A 195 -21.61 6.46 6.58
N PRO A 196 -21.70 5.51 7.54
CA PRO A 196 -22.92 4.76 7.83
C PRO A 196 -24.11 5.60 8.35
N ASN A 197 -24.00 6.94 8.36
CA ASN A 197 -25.01 7.90 8.84
C ASN A 197 -25.22 9.09 7.87
N SER A 198 -24.79 9.03 6.61
CA SER A 198 -25.23 10.04 5.65
C SER A 198 -26.70 9.77 5.31
N ASP A 199 -27.59 10.64 5.75
CA ASP A 199 -28.98 10.70 5.29
C ASP A 199 -28.98 10.88 3.76
N ILE A 200 -29.04 9.75 3.04
CA ILE A 200 -29.28 9.71 1.60
C ILE A 200 -30.77 10.05 1.44
N GLN A 201 -31.10 11.34 1.38
CA GLN A 201 -32.48 11.80 1.23
C GLN A 201 -32.73 12.54 -0.09
N ALA A 202 -31.71 12.67 -0.96
CA ALA A 202 -31.80 13.47 -2.17
C ALA A 202 -30.84 13.00 -3.28
N LEU A 203 -30.91 11.71 -3.64
CA LEU A 203 -30.18 11.20 -4.80
C LEU A 203 -30.74 11.78 -6.09
N SER A 204 -29.86 12.07 -7.03
CA SER A 204 -30.21 12.46 -8.39
C SER A 204 -29.28 11.77 -9.36
N SER A 205 -29.77 11.53 -10.57
CA SER A 205 -29.05 10.82 -11.63
C SER A 205 -29.09 11.63 -12.92
N VAL A 206 -27.93 11.75 -13.56
CA VAL A 206 -27.78 12.45 -14.83
C VAL A 206 -26.90 11.63 -15.78
N ARG A 207 -27.30 11.57 -17.04
CA ARG A 207 -26.54 10.97 -18.14
C ARG A 207 -25.90 12.05 -18.99
N PHE A 208 -24.57 12.04 -19.03
CA PHE A 208 -23.78 12.87 -19.94
C PHE A 208 -23.40 12.09 -21.21
N SER A 209 -23.43 12.76 -22.36
CA SER A 209 -22.65 12.37 -23.55
C SER A 209 -21.45 13.30 -23.65
N VAL A 210 -20.26 12.72 -23.63
CA VAL A 210 -18.99 13.46 -23.57
C VAL A 210 -18.21 13.20 -24.85
N ASP A 211 -17.72 14.24 -25.52
CA ASP A 211 -17.00 14.10 -26.79
C ASP A 211 -15.54 13.65 -26.60
N ILE A 212 -15.36 12.41 -26.13
CA ILE A 212 -14.03 11.79 -26.02
C ILE A 212 -13.64 11.06 -27.32
N PRO A 213 -12.39 11.16 -27.80
CA PRO A 213 -11.98 10.55 -29.09
C PRO A 213 -12.04 9.01 -29.10
N CYS A 214 -11.86 8.39 -27.94
CA CYS A 214 -11.89 6.95 -27.77
C CYS A 214 -12.12 6.58 -26.29
N PRO A 215 -12.59 5.35 -26.00
CA PRO A 215 -12.83 4.88 -24.63
C PRO A 215 -11.62 4.96 -23.69
N GLY A 216 -10.40 5.06 -24.23
CA GLY A 216 -9.17 5.25 -23.43
C GLY A 216 -9.17 6.51 -22.56
N HIS A 217 -9.97 7.53 -22.90
CA HIS A 217 -10.09 8.76 -22.11
C HIS A 217 -11.16 8.68 -21.02
N ALA A 218 -11.98 7.63 -21.00
CA ALA A 218 -13.06 7.52 -20.03
C ALA A 218 -12.59 7.50 -18.56
N PRO A 219 -11.48 6.84 -18.18
CA PRO A 219 -10.98 6.89 -16.81
C PRO A 219 -10.66 8.29 -16.31
N LEU A 220 -10.14 9.16 -17.17
CA LEU A 220 -9.85 10.56 -16.82
C LEU A 220 -11.15 11.31 -16.50
N VAL A 221 -12.19 11.16 -17.33
CA VAL A 221 -13.50 11.80 -17.10
C VAL A 221 -14.13 11.29 -15.81
N SER A 222 -14.10 9.97 -15.57
CA SER A 222 -14.60 9.37 -14.34
C SER A 222 -13.84 9.86 -13.10
N GLU A 223 -12.51 9.97 -13.16
CA GLU A 223 -11.69 10.47 -12.05
C GLU A 223 -12.03 11.92 -11.68
N GLU A 224 -12.20 12.79 -12.69
CA GLU A 224 -12.56 14.19 -12.47
C GLU A 224 -13.98 14.35 -11.91
N LEU A 225 -14.94 13.57 -12.41
CA LEU A 225 -16.29 13.52 -11.86
C LEU A 225 -16.29 13.00 -10.41
N SER A 226 -15.56 11.93 -10.12
CA SER A 226 -15.41 11.38 -8.75
C SER A 226 -14.74 12.34 -7.78
N SER A 227 -14.01 13.35 -8.28
CA SER A 227 -13.34 14.34 -7.43
C SER A 227 -14.31 15.33 -6.78
N LEU A 228 -15.52 15.49 -7.33
CA LEU A 228 -16.52 16.41 -6.80
C LEU A 228 -17.21 15.85 -5.55
N PRO A 229 -17.39 16.67 -4.50
CA PRO A 229 -18.08 16.24 -3.29
C PRO A 229 -19.54 15.94 -3.59
N GLY A 230 -20.02 14.76 -3.19
CA GLY A 230 -21.41 14.35 -3.40
C GLY A 230 -21.65 13.50 -4.64
N VAL A 231 -20.62 13.25 -5.48
CA VAL A 231 -20.71 12.20 -6.50
C VAL A 231 -20.59 10.83 -5.84
N ILE A 232 -21.56 9.95 -6.09
CA ILE A 232 -21.72 8.67 -5.40
C ILE A 232 -21.35 7.51 -6.31
N ALA A 233 -21.76 7.56 -7.57
CA ALA A 233 -21.46 6.53 -8.55
C ALA A 233 -21.36 7.10 -9.96
N ILE A 234 -20.56 6.45 -10.81
CA ILE A 234 -20.32 6.79 -12.21
C ILE A 234 -20.27 5.50 -13.03
N GLN A 235 -21.09 5.37 -14.05
CA GLN A 235 -21.01 4.26 -14.98
C GLN A 235 -20.68 4.79 -16.37
N PHE A 236 -19.56 4.33 -16.91
CA PHE A 236 -19.19 4.57 -18.30
C PHE A 236 -19.95 3.61 -19.21
N GLY A 237 -20.70 4.16 -20.16
CA GLY A 237 -21.40 3.44 -21.22
C GLY A 237 -20.77 3.70 -22.59
N PHE A 238 -20.55 2.64 -23.36
CA PHE A 238 -20.06 2.77 -24.74
C PHE A 238 -21.14 3.43 -25.64
N PRO A 239 -20.79 4.36 -26.56
CA PRO A 239 -19.44 4.78 -26.91
C PRO A 239 -18.85 5.85 -25.99
N HIS A 240 -19.66 6.80 -25.52
CA HIS A 240 -19.18 7.99 -24.79
C HIS A 240 -20.17 8.54 -23.75
N TYR A 241 -20.91 7.65 -23.09
CA TYR A 241 -21.90 8.03 -22.09
C TYR A 241 -21.35 7.85 -20.68
N PHE A 242 -21.75 8.75 -19.78
CA PHE A 242 -21.43 8.69 -18.36
C PHE A 242 -22.71 8.90 -17.58
N ASP A 243 -23.17 7.85 -16.93
CA ASP A 243 -24.24 7.95 -15.96
C ASP A 243 -23.62 8.33 -14.63
N VAL A 244 -24.15 9.36 -13.97
CA VAL A 244 -23.60 9.89 -12.71
C VAL A 244 -24.73 9.98 -11.69
N VAL A 245 -24.57 9.27 -10.57
CA VAL A 245 -25.41 9.40 -9.39
C VAL A 245 -24.73 10.34 -8.41
N TYR A 246 -25.47 11.33 -7.93
CA TYR A 246 -24.96 12.32 -7.00
C TYR A 246 -26.01 12.74 -5.97
N ASP A 247 -25.53 13.28 -4.85
CA ASP A 247 -26.34 13.95 -3.83
C ASP A 247 -26.61 15.39 -4.25
N SER A 248 -27.87 15.67 -4.60
CA SER A 248 -28.33 16.98 -5.08
C SER A 248 -28.22 18.10 -4.03
N THR A 249 -28.01 17.76 -2.75
CA THR A 249 -27.75 18.77 -1.70
C THR A 249 -26.29 19.23 -1.66
N ARG A 250 -25.37 18.42 -2.21
CA ARG A 250 -23.92 18.67 -2.17
C ARG A 250 -23.34 19.12 -3.49
N THR A 251 -23.93 18.67 -4.59
CA THR A 251 -23.53 19.09 -5.93
C THR A 251 -24.73 19.20 -6.86
N SER A 252 -24.51 19.79 -8.03
CA SER A 252 -25.57 20.02 -9.02
C SER A 252 -25.07 19.70 -10.43
N THR A 253 -25.99 19.42 -11.36
CA THR A 253 -25.63 19.17 -12.76
C THR A 253 -24.80 20.31 -13.38
N ARG A 254 -25.04 21.57 -13.00
CA ARG A 254 -24.23 22.72 -13.46
C ARG A 254 -22.80 22.67 -12.95
N GLU A 255 -22.60 22.24 -11.71
CA GLU A 255 -21.27 22.11 -11.12
C GLU A 255 -20.50 20.95 -11.75
N LEU A 256 -21.16 19.80 -11.98
CA LEU A 256 -20.60 18.68 -12.73
C LEU A 256 -20.10 19.14 -14.12
N LEU A 257 -20.91 19.89 -14.88
CA LEU A 257 -20.54 20.41 -16.20
C LEU A 257 -19.44 21.49 -16.17
N SER A 258 -19.10 22.05 -15.00
CA SER A 258 -18.10 23.11 -14.86
C SER A 258 -16.65 22.60 -14.77
N LEU A 259 -16.47 21.27 -14.67
CA LEU A 259 -15.17 20.63 -14.57
C LEU A 259 -14.23 20.97 -15.74
N GLU A 260 -12.93 21.05 -15.46
CA GLU A 260 -11.93 21.41 -16.47
C GLU A 260 -11.86 20.41 -17.63
N VAL A 261 -12.10 19.12 -17.35
CA VAL A 261 -12.14 18.07 -18.36
C VAL A 261 -13.18 18.34 -19.45
N PHE A 262 -14.30 18.98 -19.09
CA PHE A 262 -15.37 19.31 -20.03
C PHE A 262 -15.09 20.56 -20.87
N LYS A 263 -14.02 21.31 -20.57
CA LYS A 263 -13.51 22.36 -21.47
C LYS A 263 -12.72 21.78 -22.64
N VAL A 264 -12.21 20.56 -22.49
CA VAL A 264 -11.44 19.84 -23.54
C VAL A 264 -12.33 18.83 -24.25
N TYR A 265 -13.13 18.08 -23.50
CA TYR A 265 -14.08 17.08 -24.01
C TYR A 265 -15.49 17.55 -23.69
N GLU A 266 -16.14 18.24 -24.64
CA GLU A 266 -17.45 18.85 -24.40
C GLU A 266 -18.48 17.82 -23.92
N ALA A 267 -19.22 18.15 -22.87
CA ALA A 267 -20.27 17.31 -22.30
C ALA A 267 -21.65 17.90 -22.52
N THR A 268 -22.59 17.04 -22.88
CA THR A 268 -24.01 17.39 -23.06
C THR A 268 -24.87 16.48 -22.19
N VAL A 269 -25.92 17.04 -21.58
CA VAL A 269 -26.89 16.24 -20.82
C VAL A 269 -27.84 15.60 -21.81
N VAL A 270 -27.93 14.27 -21.79
CA VAL A 270 -28.78 13.49 -22.68
C VAL A 270 -30.08 13.08 -21.99
N ASP A 271 -29.99 12.75 -20.71
CA ASP A 271 -31.13 12.36 -19.88
C ASP A 271 -30.81 12.74 -18.42
N GLY A 272 -31.83 13.10 -17.65
CA GLY A 272 -31.66 13.49 -16.26
C GLY A 272 -32.99 13.53 -15.54
N LEU A 273 -33.08 12.80 -14.43
CA LEU A 273 -34.14 13.03 -13.46
C LEU A 273 -33.86 14.42 -12.87
N GLN A 274 -34.69 15.40 -13.25
CA GLN A 274 -34.50 16.80 -12.89
C GLN A 274 -34.36 16.96 -11.38
N ASP A 275 -33.43 17.83 -10.97
CA ASP A 275 -33.33 18.36 -9.60
C ASP A 275 -34.72 18.90 -9.17
N GLY A 276 -35.50 18.07 -8.47
CA GLY A 276 -36.81 18.40 -7.90
C GLY A 276 -37.99 18.46 -8.89
N GLY A 277 -38.64 17.31 -9.14
CA GLY A 277 -39.95 17.26 -9.81
C GLY A 277 -40.57 15.86 -9.88
N ASP A 278 -41.38 15.50 -8.88
CA ASP A 278 -42.56 14.61 -8.92
C ASP A 278 -42.54 13.29 -9.74
N THR A 279 -41.39 12.64 -9.87
CA THR A 279 -41.33 11.20 -10.19
C THR A 279 -40.81 10.45 -8.97
N GLN A 280 -41.72 9.79 -8.28
CA GLN A 280 -41.47 8.98 -7.09
C GLN A 280 -40.83 7.64 -7.51
N GLU A 281 -39.61 7.69 -8.01
CA GLU A 281 -38.72 6.53 -8.09
C GLU A 281 -37.92 6.54 -6.77
N SER A 282 -38.02 5.47 -5.97
CA SER A 282 -37.42 5.49 -4.64
C SER A 282 -35.90 5.41 -4.74
N ASP A 283 -35.17 5.96 -3.76
CA ASP A 283 -33.70 5.88 -3.70
C ASP A 283 -33.19 4.43 -3.78
N GLU A 284 -33.99 3.46 -3.30
CA GLU A 284 -33.73 2.02 -3.43
C GLU A 284 -33.88 1.53 -4.87
N ASP A 285 -34.91 1.99 -5.62
CA ASP A 285 -35.12 1.61 -7.03
C ASP A 285 -33.97 2.13 -7.93
N ILE A 286 -33.47 3.33 -7.66
CA ILE A 286 -32.29 3.88 -8.36
C ILE A 286 -31.10 2.96 -8.11
N MET A 287 -30.78 2.63 -6.85
CA MET A 287 -29.63 1.76 -6.56
C MET A 287 -29.81 0.33 -7.09
N GLU A 288 -31.01 -0.27 -7.03
CA GLU A 288 -31.28 -1.62 -7.57
C GLU A 288 -31.20 -1.68 -9.10
N SER A 289 -31.71 -0.65 -9.81
CA SER A 289 -31.59 -0.51 -11.26
C SER A 289 -30.12 -0.45 -11.70
N TRP A 290 -29.29 0.22 -10.90
CA TRP A 290 -27.86 0.37 -11.15
C TRP A 290 -27.03 -0.88 -10.85
N TYR A 291 -27.38 -1.69 -9.85
CA TYR A 291 -26.68 -2.95 -9.57
C TYR A 291 -27.09 -4.11 -10.48
N SER A 292 -28.23 -3.98 -11.18
CA SER A 292 -28.79 -5.03 -12.04
C SER A 292 -28.30 -5.00 -13.50
N ASN A 293 -27.56 -3.95 -13.91
CA ASN A 293 -27.03 -3.74 -15.27
C ASN A 293 -25.51 -3.61 -15.29
#